data_AF-A0A2I0WJ42-F1
#
_entry.id   AF-A0A2I0WJ42-F1
#
_cell.length_a   1.000
_cell.length_b   1.000
_cell.length_c   1.000
_cell.angle_alpha   90.00
_cell.angle_beta   90.00
_cell.angle_gamma   90.00
#
_symmetry.space_group_name_H-M   'P 1'
#
loop_
_entity.id
_entity.type
_entity.pdbx_description
1 polymer ?
#
loop_
_entity_poly.entity_id
_entity_poly.type
_entity_poly.pdbx_seq_one_letter_code
_entity_poly.pdbx_strand_id
1 'polypeptide(L)'
;MRKTIINVEEEEEEEEDEYNAEMATLESYTESARSEVLLVVATVDGVVEQVLIFKGCSSSLSSRTAIDPSKSVLLAKAIIQSIDVIKGPFDPSCIEYLEKGLTLDEFIARSKGKLRK
;
A
#
# COMPACT_ATOMS: atom_id res chain seq x y z
N MET A 1 24.89 36.01 36.12
CA MET A 1 23.54 35.42 36.00
C MET A 1 23.50 34.60 34.72
N ARG A 2 23.27 33.29 34.86
CA ARG A 2 23.34 32.30 33.77
C ARG A 2 22.09 32.47 32.89
N LYS A 3 22.28 32.76 31.60
CA LYS A 3 21.20 32.65 30.61
C LYS A 3 21.13 31.18 30.20
N THR A 4 20.09 30.51 30.68
CA THR A 4 19.77 29.13 30.35
C THR A 4 19.59 29.01 28.84
N ILE A 5 20.43 28.17 28.22
CA ILE A 5 20.22 27.67 26.88
C ILE A 5 19.08 26.65 27.02
N ILE A 6 17.93 26.96 26.42
CA ILE A 6 16.84 26.00 26.32
C ILE A 6 17.14 25.19 25.07
N ASN A 7 17.85 24.07 25.23
CA ASN A 7 17.81 23.00 24.24
C ASN A 7 16.43 22.38 24.35
N VAL A 8 15.49 22.81 23.51
CA VAL A 8 14.32 22.00 23.22
C VAL A 8 14.84 20.96 22.24
N GLU A 9 15.13 19.78 22.76
CA GLU A 9 15.31 18.58 21.96
C GLU A 9 14.06 18.47 21.09
N GLU A 10 14.22 18.63 19.78
CA GLU A 10 13.21 18.17 18.83
C GLU A 10 13.13 16.67 19.07
N GLU A 11 12.16 16.26 19.89
CA GLU A 11 11.64 14.91 19.88
C GLU A 11 11.10 14.72 18.46
N GLU A 12 11.98 14.26 17.56
CA GLU A 12 11.54 13.48 16.41
C GLU A 12 10.78 12.31 17.04
N GLU A 13 9.48 12.48 17.21
CA GLU A 13 8.57 11.36 17.43
C GLU A 13 8.94 10.38 16.31
N GLU A 14 9.67 9.32 16.66
CA GLU A 14 9.78 8.13 15.84
C GLU A 14 8.33 7.66 15.68
N GLU A 15 7.59 8.21 14.70
CA GLU A 15 6.36 7.63 14.23
C GLU A 15 6.76 6.22 13.86
N GLU A 16 6.48 5.27 14.75
CA GLU A 16 6.67 3.85 14.51
C GLU A 16 6.00 3.60 13.17
N ASP A 17 6.83 3.44 12.14
CA ASP A 17 6.45 3.12 10.76
C ASP A 17 5.81 1.72 10.79
N GLU A 18 4.63 1.65 11.37
CA GLU A 18 3.97 0.41 11.71
C GLU A 18 3.57 -0.25 10.38
N TYR A 19 4.00 -1.50 10.22
CA TYR A 19 3.85 -2.25 8.99
C TYR A 19 2.36 -2.48 8.71
N ASN A 20 1.86 -2.04 7.56
CA ASN A 20 0.46 -2.25 7.22
C ASN A 20 0.20 -3.72 6.84
N ALA A 21 -0.47 -4.47 7.73
CA ALA A 21 -0.73 -5.89 7.55
C ALA A 21 -1.65 -6.20 6.34
N GLU A 22 -2.54 -5.27 5.98
CA GLU A 22 -3.40 -5.39 4.82
C GLU A 22 -2.57 -5.31 3.54
N MET A 23 -1.65 -4.33 3.45
CA MET A 23 -0.70 -4.22 2.35
C MET A 23 0.17 -5.46 2.19
N ALA A 24 0.69 -6.01 3.29
CA ALA A 24 1.46 -7.25 3.26
C ALA A 24 0.66 -8.43 2.67
N THR A 25 -0.64 -8.48 2.97
CA THR A 25 -1.55 -9.50 2.41
C THR A 25 -1.71 -9.33 0.90
N LEU A 26 -1.85 -8.08 0.43
CA LEU A 26 -1.99 -7.77 -1.00
C LEU A 26 -0.68 -8.02 -1.77
N GLU A 27 0.47 -7.67 -1.20
CA GLU A 27 1.79 -7.96 -1.76
C GLU A 27 1.98 -9.47 -1.92
N SER A 28 1.78 -10.23 -0.85
CA SER A 28 1.87 -11.69 -0.85
C SER A 28 0.96 -12.34 -1.89
N TYR A 29 -0.24 -11.79 -2.08
CA TYR A 29 -1.16 -12.25 -3.12
C TYR A 29 -0.54 -12.07 -4.52
N THR A 30 -0.05 -10.87 -4.85
CA THR A 30 0.50 -10.57 -6.19
C THR A 30 1.81 -11.30 -6.49
N GLU A 31 2.55 -11.71 -5.46
CA GLU A 31 3.72 -12.57 -5.60
C GLU A 31 3.34 -13.94 -6.19
N SER A 32 2.21 -14.48 -5.74
CA SER A 32 1.64 -15.75 -6.20
C SER A 32 0.87 -15.59 -7.52
N ALA A 33 0.05 -14.55 -7.63
CA ALA A 33 -0.79 -14.25 -8.79
C ALA A 33 -0.11 -13.26 -9.76
N ARG A 34 1.03 -13.65 -10.34
CA ARG A 34 1.89 -12.77 -11.17
C ARG A 34 1.25 -12.20 -12.45
N SER A 35 0.08 -12.71 -12.83
CA SER A 35 -0.71 -12.20 -13.97
C SER A 35 -1.75 -11.15 -13.55
N GLU A 36 -1.78 -10.77 -12.27
CA GLU A 36 -2.65 -9.74 -11.73
C GLU A 36 -1.81 -8.63 -11.09
N VAL A 37 -2.27 -7.40 -11.29
CA VAL A 37 -1.75 -6.17 -10.67
C VAL A 37 -2.89 -5.57 -9.87
N LEU A 38 -2.61 -5.06 -8.68
CA LEU A 38 -3.62 -4.38 -7.88
C LEU A 38 -3.38 -2.87 -7.96
N LEU A 39 -4.44 -2.12 -8.16
CA LEU A 39 -4.45 -0.68 -7.93
C LEU A 39 -5.29 -0.42 -6.68
N VAL A 40 -4.62 -0.02 -5.61
CA VAL A 40 -5.20 0.22 -4.29
C VAL A 40 -5.38 1.72 -4.12
N VAL A 41 -6.60 2.13 -3.78
CA VAL A 41 -6.90 3.49 -3.32
C VAL A 41 -7.04 3.42 -1.82
N ALA A 42 -6.25 4.22 -1.10
CA ALA A 42 -6.29 4.29 0.35
C ALA A 42 -6.36 5.74 0.82
N THR A 43 -6.74 5.94 2.07
CA THR A 43 -6.73 7.24 2.72
C THR A 43 -5.80 7.20 3.93
N VAL A 44 -4.84 8.13 3.98
CA VAL A 44 -3.91 8.32 5.10
C VAL A 44 -4.05 9.76 5.59
N ASP A 45 -4.41 9.97 6.85
CA ASP A 45 -4.65 11.31 7.42
C ASP A 45 -5.58 12.20 6.58
N GLY A 46 -6.59 11.59 5.94
CA GLY A 46 -7.53 12.29 5.07
C GLY A 46 -7.04 12.58 3.65
N VAL A 47 -5.79 12.22 3.32
CA VAL A 47 -5.22 12.32 1.96
C VAL A 47 -5.45 11.01 1.23
N VAL A 48 -6.00 11.09 0.01
CA VAL A 48 -6.19 9.94 -0.86
C VAL A 48 -4.89 9.63 -1.58
N GLU A 49 -4.41 8.40 -1.44
CA GLU A 49 -3.24 7.86 -2.14
C GLU A 49 -3.62 6.69 -3.05
N GLN A 50 -2.88 6.56 -4.14
CA GLN A 50 -2.98 5.43 -5.07
C GLN A 50 -1.68 4.65 -5.08
N VAL A 51 -1.79 3.34 -4.87
CA VAL A 51 -0.65 2.42 -4.80
C VAL A 51 -0.86 1.28 -5.77
N LEU A 52 0.15 1.04 -6.60
CA LEU A 52 0.21 -0.12 -7.48
C LEU A 52 0.92 -1.27 -6.76
N ILE A 53 0.37 -2.47 -6.80
CA ILE A 53 1.00 -3.66 -6.21
C ILE A 53 1.16 -4.73 -7.28
N PHE A 54 2.39 -5.20 -7.47
CA PHE A 54 2.73 -6.20 -8.46
C PHE A 54 3.95 -7.03 -8.04
N LYS A 55 3.85 -8.35 -8.21
CA LYS A 55 4.94 -9.31 -7.91
C LYS A 55 5.51 -9.19 -6.49
N GLY A 56 4.67 -8.91 -5.50
CA GLY A 56 5.12 -8.79 -4.10
C GLY A 56 5.68 -7.43 -3.73
N CYS A 57 5.63 -6.43 -4.62
CA CYS A 57 6.10 -5.08 -4.33
C CYS A 57 4.98 -4.06 -4.52
N SER A 58 4.92 -3.07 -3.63
CA SER A 58 4.04 -1.91 -3.75
C SER A 58 4.81 -0.66 -4.20
N SER A 59 4.12 0.25 -4.89
CA SER A 59 4.69 1.53 -5.35
C SER A 59 3.61 2.61 -5.39
N SER A 60 3.86 3.73 -4.73
CA SER A 60 2.95 4.88 -4.77
C SER A 60 3.00 5.55 -6.13
N LEU A 61 1.83 5.85 -6.69
CA LEU A 61 1.67 6.63 -7.92
C LEU A 61 1.54 8.13 -7.65
N SER A 62 1.34 8.52 -6.38
CA SER A 62 0.99 9.88 -5.98
C SER A 62 2.11 10.58 -5.20
N SER A 63 2.93 9.81 -4.49
CA SER A 63 3.97 10.30 -3.58
C SER A 63 5.32 9.61 -3.87
N ARG A 64 6.43 10.14 -3.31
CA ARG A 64 7.73 9.46 -3.41
C ARG A 64 7.63 8.12 -2.68
N THR A 65 8.00 7.05 -3.36
CA THR A 65 8.14 5.73 -2.73
C THR A 65 9.28 5.78 -1.70
N ALA A 66 9.07 5.19 -0.52
CA ALA A 66 10.11 5.05 0.48
C ALA A 66 11.33 4.35 -0.14
N ILE A 67 12.53 4.85 0.18
CA ILE A 67 13.80 4.29 -0.36
C ILE A 67 14.10 2.93 0.29
N ASP A 68 13.60 2.71 1.50
CA ASP A 68 13.77 1.46 2.25
C ASP A 68 12.67 0.44 1.87
N PRO A 69 13.04 -0.69 1.23
CA PRO A 69 12.08 -1.72 0.84
C PRO A 69 11.46 -2.47 2.03
N SER A 70 11.99 -2.28 3.24
CA SER A 70 11.46 -2.85 4.48
C SER A 70 10.33 -2.00 5.07
N LYS A 71 10.04 -0.83 4.48
CA LYS A 71 8.95 0.06 4.91
C LYS A 71 7.78 -0.07 3.96
N SER A 72 6.57 -0.23 4.52
CA SER A 72 5.36 -0.25 3.71
C SER A 72 5.14 1.10 3.03
N VAL A 73 4.68 1.07 1.78
CA VAL A 73 4.36 2.31 1.03
C VAL A 73 3.19 3.06 1.66
N LEU A 74 2.30 2.36 2.38
CA LEU A 74 1.23 2.96 3.18
C LEU A 74 1.50 2.74 4.66
N LEU A 75 1.32 3.78 5.47
CA LEU A 75 1.39 3.70 6.93
C LEU A 75 0.33 2.71 7.48
N ALA A 76 0.54 2.12 8.66
CA ALA A 76 -0.45 1.22 9.28
C ALA A 76 -1.85 1.85 9.43
N LYS A 77 -1.91 3.17 9.67
CA LYS A 77 -3.17 3.92 9.77
C LYS A 77 -3.91 4.11 8.44
N ALA A 78 -3.35 3.65 7.32
CA ALA A 78 -3.99 3.78 6.02
C ALA A 78 -5.28 2.94 5.96
N ILE A 79 -6.35 3.57 5.49
CA ILE A 79 -7.65 2.91 5.29
C ILE A 79 -7.80 2.59 3.80
N ILE A 80 -7.83 1.31 3.45
CA ILE A 80 -8.10 0.88 2.07
C ILE A 80 -9.55 1.19 1.71
N GLN A 81 -9.75 2.02 0.69
CA GLN A 81 -11.06 2.41 0.19
C GLN A 81 -11.54 1.47 -0.91
N SER A 82 -10.64 1.11 -1.84
CA SER A 82 -10.98 0.25 -2.96
C SER A 82 -9.76 -0.42 -3.57
N ILE A 83 -9.96 -1.60 -4.12
CA ILE A 83 -8.99 -2.39 -4.84
C ILE A 83 -9.54 -2.69 -6.23
N ASP A 84 -8.81 -2.24 -7.24
CA ASP A 84 -9.02 -2.64 -8.63
C ASP A 84 -8.03 -3.77 -8.97
N VAL A 85 -8.52 -4.78 -9.70
CA VAL A 85 -7.69 -5.87 -10.22
C VAL A 85 -7.46 -5.62 -11.71
N ILE A 86 -6.20 -5.51 -12.08
CA ILE A 86 -5.75 -5.23 -13.44
C ILE A 86 -5.01 -6.46 -13.95
N LYS A 87 -5.15 -6.75 -15.24
CA LYS A 87 -4.38 -7.81 -15.89
C LYS A 87 -2.92 -7.40 -16.03
N GLY A 88 -2.03 -8.28 -15.60
CA GLY A 88 -0.59 -8.14 -15.76
C GLY A 88 -0.08 -8.61 -17.14
N PRO A 89 1.06 -8.07 -17.62
CA PRO A 89 1.81 -6.96 -17.03
C PRO A 89 1.07 -5.63 -17.14
N PHE A 90 1.30 -4.73 -16.19
CA PHE A 90 0.67 -3.40 -16.20
C PHE A 90 1.14 -2.57 -17.39
N ASP A 91 0.21 -2.19 -18.28
CA ASP A 91 0.44 -1.22 -19.36
C ASP A 91 -0.37 0.06 -19.08
N PRO A 92 0.28 1.17 -18.69
CA PRO A 92 -0.43 2.42 -18.39
C PRO A 92 -1.10 3.04 -19.62
N SER A 93 -0.71 2.64 -20.84
CA SER A 93 -1.33 3.13 -22.08
C SER A 93 -2.63 2.39 -22.41
N CYS A 94 -2.82 1.19 -21.85
CA CYS A 94 -3.95 0.32 -22.11
C CYS A 94 -4.27 -0.56 -20.89
N ILE A 95 -4.87 0.05 -19.87
CA ILE A 95 -5.21 -0.65 -18.62
C ILE A 95 -6.40 -1.59 -18.85
N GLU A 96 -6.18 -2.90 -18.70
CA GLU A 96 -7.22 -3.93 -18.78
C GLU A 96 -7.69 -4.33 -17.37
N TYR A 97 -8.82 -3.77 -16.92
CA TYR A 97 -9.44 -4.10 -15.64
C TYR A 97 -10.14 -5.46 -15.70
N LEU A 98 -9.81 -6.34 -14.76
CA LEU A 98 -10.50 -7.60 -14.53
C LEU A 98 -11.69 -7.39 -13.59
N GLU A 99 -11.47 -6.65 -12.50
CA GLU A 99 -12.46 -6.32 -11.47
C GLU A 99 -12.17 -4.91 -10.94
N LYS A 100 -13.19 -4.19 -10.47
CA LYS A 100 -13.05 -2.82 -9.98
C LYS A 100 -13.84 -2.59 -8.70
N GLY A 101 -13.34 -1.67 -7.87
CA GLY A 101 -14.04 -1.15 -6.71
C GLY A 101 -14.26 -2.17 -5.60
N LEU A 102 -13.41 -3.19 -5.49
CA LEU A 102 -13.53 -4.20 -4.43
C LEU A 102 -13.14 -3.57 -3.09
N THR A 103 -13.93 -3.83 -2.07
CA THR A 103 -13.49 -3.66 -0.68
C THR A 103 -12.39 -4.69 -0.35
N LEU A 104 -11.64 -4.45 0.72
CA LEU A 104 -10.62 -5.38 1.19
C LEU A 104 -11.21 -6.78 1.47
N ASP A 105 -12.37 -6.83 2.15
CA ASP A 105 -13.03 -8.09 2.51
C ASP A 105 -13.49 -8.87 1.28
N GLU A 106 -14.07 -8.20 0.28
CA GLU A 106 -14.46 -8.82 -1.00
C GLU A 106 -13.24 -9.38 -1.73
N PHE A 107 -12.14 -8.61 -1.75
CA PHE A 107 -10.89 -9.05 -2.34
C PHE A 107 -10.31 -10.28 -1.63
N ILE A 108 -10.30 -10.31 -0.29
CA ILE A 108 -9.82 -11.45 0.51
C ILE A 108 -10.71 -12.68 0.28
N ALA A 109 -12.03 -12.52 0.24
CA ALA A 109 -12.96 -13.62 -0.03
C ALA A 109 -12.69 -14.24 -1.42
N ARG A 110 -12.50 -13.39 -2.43
CA ARG A 110 -12.13 -13.76 -3.80
C ARG A 110 -10.78 -14.47 -3.86
N SER A 111 -9.75 -13.95 -3.19
CA SER A 111 -8.39 -14.49 -3.27
C SER A 111 -8.27 -15.89 -2.65
N LYS A 112 -9.02 -16.17 -1.58
CA LYS A 112 -9.14 -17.51 -0.96
C LYS A 112 -9.68 -18.57 -1.91
N GLY A 113 -10.51 -18.20 -2.88
CA GLY A 113 -11.02 -19.12 -3.90
C GLY A 113 -9.98 -19.51 -4.96
N LYS A 114 -8.99 -18.65 -5.22
CA LYS A 114 -7.94 -18.87 -6.23
C LYS A 114 -6.71 -19.60 -5.69
N LEU A 115 -6.41 -19.49 -4.39
CA LEU A 115 -5.21 -20.08 -3.77
C LEU A 115 -5.32 -21.58 -3.43
N ARG A 116 -6.50 -22.22 -3.66
CA ARG A 116 -6.76 -23.64 -3.34
C ARG A 116 -6.61 -24.59 -4.54
N LYS A 117 -5.88 -24.21 -5.58
CA LYS A 117 -5.62 -25.06 -6.75
C LYS A 117 -4.14 -25.36 -6.92
#